data_AF-A0A1J4UBT0-F1
#
_entry.id   AF-A0A1J4UBT0-F1
#
_cell.length_a   1.000
_cell.length_b   1.000
_cell.length_c   1.000
_cell.angle_alpha   90.00
_cell.angle_beta   90.00
_cell.angle_gamma   90.00
#
_symmetry.space_group_name_H-M   'P 1'
#
loop_
_entity.id
_entity.type
_entity.pdbx_description
1 polymer ?
#
loop_
_entity_poly.entity_id
_entity_poly.type
_entity_poly.pdbx_seq_one_letter_code
_entity_poly.pdbx_strand_id
1 'polypeptide(L)'
;MRRIFLLMIPFSFFFVIGCSSSEEQTKEEKEIQKEEYVFDASGVDSTESPSEVLADVPAEQPVKKFSVQLGAFSTKAKADEFAALSKKKLAKELIVSYSEEFKLYVVQLPPFASKAEAESVRNVLWNSKDFKDAFIVVNP
;
A
#
# COMPACT_ATOMS: atom_id res chain seq x y z
N MET A 1 -35.98 -41.98 -44.27
CA MET A 1 -36.94 -41.40 -43.30
C MET A 1 -36.86 -42.17 -41.99
N ARG A 2 -36.09 -41.68 -41.01
CA ARG A 2 -36.08 -42.23 -39.65
C ARG A 2 -35.99 -41.05 -38.69
N ARG A 3 -37.10 -40.81 -37.99
CA ARG A 3 -37.27 -39.81 -36.95
C ARG A 3 -36.66 -40.35 -35.65
N ILE A 4 -35.86 -39.52 -34.98
CA ILE A 4 -35.41 -39.57 -33.57
C ILE A 4 -34.63 -38.24 -33.45
N PHE A 5 -35.13 -37.13 -32.92
CA PHE A 5 -35.77 -36.85 -31.63
C PHE A 5 -34.97 -37.40 -30.45
N LEU A 6 -33.87 -36.73 -30.12
CA LEU A 6 -33.19 -36.76 -28.82
C LEU A 6 -32.37 -35.46 -28.66
N LEU A 7 -33.05 -34.33 -28.80
CA LEU A 7 -32.62 -33.03 -28.32
C LEU A 7 -33.44 -32.78 -27.05
N MET A 8 -32.83 -33.01 -25.88
CA MET A 8 -33.24 -32.54 -24.54
C MET A 8 -32.42 -33.35 -23.51
N ILE A 9 -31.13 -33.06 -23.40
CA ILE A 9 -30.38 -33.32 -22.18
C ILE A 9 -30.55 -32.05 -21.33
N PRO A 10 -31.16 -32.14 -20.14
CA PRO A 10 -31.43 -30.98 -19.31
C PRO A 10 -30.10 -30.43 -18.77
N PHE A 11 -29.77 -29.20 -19.17
CA PHE A 11 -28.73 -28.38 -18.54
C PHE A 11 -29.26 -27.92 -17.17
N SER A 12 -29.43 -28.88 -16.28
CA SER A 12 -29.63 -28.67 -14.85
C SER A 12 -28.31 -28.98 -14.15
N PHE A 13 -27.95 -28.13 -13.20
CA PHE A 13 -26.68 -28.05 -12.44
C PHE A 13 -25.57 -27.22 -13.07
N PHE A 14 -25.70 -25.90 -12.96
CA PHE A 14 -24.63 -25.13 -12.32
C PHE A 14 -25.24 -24.21 -11.26
N PHE A 15 -25.15 -24.69 -10.02
CA PHE A 15 -25.24 -23.91 -8.79
C PHE A 15 -24.34 -22.67 -8.91
N VAL A 16 -24.94 -21.48 -9.02
CA VAL A 16 -24.28 -20.25 -8.58
C VAL A 16 -24.74 -19.97 -7.17
N ILE A 17 -23.89 -20.41 -6.25
CA ILE A 17 -23.85 -20.03 -4.85
C ILE A 17 -23.67 -18.51 -4.81
N GLY A 18 -24.77 -17.79 -4.61
CA GLY A 18 -24.73 -16.38 -4.24
C GLY A 18 -24.26 -16.29 -2.80
N CYS A 19 -22.96 -16.11 -2.61
CA CYS A 19 -22.41 -15.75 -1.31
C CYS A 19 -22.76 -14.29 -1.01
N SER A 20 -23.52 -14.13 0.07
CA SER A 20 -23.94 -12.89 0.70
C SER A 20 -22.75 -11.99 1.03
N SER A 21 -22.75 -10.75 0.56
CA SER A 21 -22.02 -9.67 1.20
C SER A 21 -23.06 -8.78 1.85
N SER A 22 -23.23 -8.96 3.16
CA SER A 22 -24.06 -8.10 3.99
C SER A 22 -23.31 -6.77 4.12
N GLU A 23 -23.80 -5.73 3.45
CA GLU A 23 -23.34 -4.35 3.67
C GLU A 23 -23.89 -3.90 5.02
N GLU A 24 -23.04 -3.87 6.05
CA GLU A 24 -23.33 -3.13 7.28
C GLU A 24 -23.32 -1.63 6.94
N GLN A 25 -24.51 -1.05 6.80
CA GLN A 25 -24.69 0.39 6.81
C GLN A 25 -24.45 0.89 8.24
N THR A 26 -23.21 1.29 8.55
CA THR A 26 -22.94 2.18 9.68
C THR A 26 -23.54 3.53 9.36
N LYS A 27 -24.66 3.80 10.03
CA LYS A 27 -25.35 5.08 10.06
C LYS A 27 -24.37 6.14 10.56
N GLU A 28 -24.07 7.07 9.68
CA GLU A 28 -23.37 8.32 9.94
C GLU A 28 -24.18 9.12 10.97
N GLU A 29 -23.76 9.11 12.23
CA GLU A 29 -24.17 10.10 13.22
C GLU A 29 -23.01 11.07 13.43
N LYS A 30 -23.19 12.21 12.77
CA LYS A 30 -22.50 13.48 12.94
C LYS A 30 -22.40 13.87 14.41
N GLU A 31 -21.21 13.79 14.99
CA GLU A 31 -20.85 14.61 16.13
C GLU A 31 -19.54 15.35 15.84
N ILE A 32 -19.70 16.62 15.48
CA ILE A 32 -18.64 17.60 15.43
C ILE A 32 -18.25 17.88 16.88
N GLN A 33 -17.20 17.22 17.38
CA GLN A 33 -16.53 17.70 18.58
C GLN A 33 -15.37 18.60 18.16
N LYS A 34 -15.65 19.89 18.37
CA LYS A 34 -14.79 21.04 18.14
C LYS A 34 -13.71 21.01 19.22
N GLU A 35 -12.56 20.42 18.91
CA GLU A 35 -11.40 20.50 19.79
C GLU A 35 -10.73 21.86 19.55
N GLU A 36 -11.17 22.81 20.35
CA GLU A 36 -10.64 24.16 20.48
C GLU A 36 -9.20 24.10 20.99
N TYR A 37 -8.25 24.19 20.06
CA TYR A 37 -6.83 24.26 20.36
C TYR A 37 -6.49 25.62 20.98
N VAL A 38 -6.50 25.68 22.31
CA VAL A 38 -6.02 26.82 23.09
C VAL A 38 -4.50 26.74 23.17
N PHE A 39 -3.83 27.63 22.43
CA PHE A 39 -2.39 27.86 22.54
C PHE A 39 -2.11 28.57 23.86
N ASP A 40 -1.61 27.84 24.86
CA ASP A 40 -1.19 28.44 26.13
C ASP A 40 0.12 29.20 25.91
N ALA A 41 -0.01 30.53 25.77
CA ALA A 41 1.11 31.45 25.72
C ALA A 41 1.66 31.64 27.14
N SER A 42 2.59 30.79 27.56
CA SER A 42 3.42 31.06 28.74
C SER A 42 4.73 31.72 28.30
N GLY A 43 4.74 33.05 28.37
CA GLY A 43 5.98 33.80 28.47
C GLY A 43 6.49 33.75 29.91
N VAL A 44 7.72 33.28 30.12
CA VAL A 44 8.51 33.65 31.30
C VAL A 44 10.01 33.72 30.92
N ASP A 45 10.46 34.97 30.85
CA ASP A 45 11.72 35.57 31.30
C ASP A 45 13.07 34.80 31.27
N SER A 46 14.10 35.54 30.84
CA SER A 46 15.48 35.09 30.69
C SER A 46 16.22 35.07 32.03
N THR A 47 16.99 34.00 32.33
CA THR A 47 18.21 34.11 33.17
C THR A 47 19.16 32.93 32.90
N GLU A 48 20.25 33.25 32.19
CA GLU A 48 21.66 32.84 32.33
C GLU A 48 22.04 31.38 32.64
N SER A 49 22.82 30.81 31.70
CA SER A 49 23.56 29.55 31.76
C SER A 49 24.71 29.61 32.79
N PRO A 50 25.16 28.47 33.35
CA PRO A 50 26.34 27.84 32.74
C PRO A 50 26.35 26.30 32.73
N SER A 51 26.83 25.77 31.60
CA SER A 51 27.55 24.50 31.44
C SER A 51 26.86 23.18 31.81
N GLU A 52 26.43 22.46 30.79
CA GLU A 52 27.06 21.17 30.42
C GLU A 52 26.71 20.87 28.96
N VAL A 53 27.71 21.00 28.09
CA VAL A 53 27.65 20.59 26.69
C VAL A 53 27.79 19.07 26.67
N LEU A 54 26.72 18.35 27.02
CA LEU A 54 26.59 16.97 26.59
C LEU A 54 26.22 17.04 25.12
N ALA A 55 27.22 16.78 24.27
CA ALA A 55 27.01 16.46 22.88
C ALA A 55 26.04 15.28 22.82
N ASP A 56 24.77 15.58 22.62
CA ASP A 56 23.73 14.61 22.32
C ASP A 56 24.09 14.04 20.94
N VAL A 57 24.84 12.94 20.95
CA VAL A 57 25.00 12.06 19.81
C VAL A 57 23.59 11.75 19.35
N PRO A 58 23.16 12.13 18.13
CA PRO A 58 21.84 11.77 17.67
C PRO A 58 21.76 10.25 17.76
N ALA A 59 20.95 9.74 18.68
CA ALA A 59 20.64 8.33 18.74
C ALA A 59 20.24 7.94 17.31
N GLU A 60 21.00 7.00 16.71
CA GLU A 60 20.74 6.50 15.38
C GLU A 60 19.34 5.89 15.38
N GLN A 61 18.33 6.72 15.15
CA GLN A 61 16.98 6.25 14.97
C GLN A 61 17.00 5.39 13.72
N PRO A 62 16.38 4.19 13.75
CA PRO A 62 16.31 3.34 12.57
C PRO A 62 15.69 4.17 11.45
N VAL A 63 16.47 4.41 10.39
CA VAL A 63 16.05 5.21 9.26
C VAL A 63 14.97 4.41 8.53
N LYS A 64 13.71 4.64 8.90
CA LYS A 64 12.54 3.98 8.29
C LYS A 64 12.58 4.21 6.79
N LYS A 65 12.65 3.12 6.01
CA LYS A 65 12.68 3.19 4.55
C LYS A 65 11.28 3.02 3.99
N PHE A 66 10.81 3.99 3.22
CA PHE A 66 9.49 3.92 2.60
C PHE A 66 9.64 3.36 1.19
N SER A 67 8.99 2.24 0.87
CA SER A 67 9.06 1.65 -0.47
C SER A 67 7.66 1.60 -1.08
N VAL A 68 7.55 1.83 -2.38
CA VAL A 68 6.26 1.72 -3.08
C VAL A 68 6.16 0.34 -3.69
N GLN A 69 5.25 -0.48 -3.20
CA GLN A 69 4.96 -1.81 -3.72
C GLN A 69 3.94 -1.72 -4.85
N LEU A 70 4.25 -2.33 -6.00
CA LEU A 70 3.37 -2.35 -7.17
C LEU A 70 2.60 -3.67 -7.30
N GLY A 71 3.09 -4.76 -6.70
CA GLY A 71 2.43 -6.06 -6.77
C GLY A 71 3.12 -7.14 -5.95
N ALA A 72 2.41 -8.26 -5.75
CA ALA A 72 2.94 -9.46 -5.12
C ALA A 72 2.47 -10.69 -5.91
N PHE A 73 3.38 -11.65 -6.15
CA PHE A 73 3.14 -12.81 -7.00
C PHE A 73 3.58 -14.09 -6.30
N SER A 74 2.86 -15.19 -6.55
CA SER A 74 3.18 -16.50 -5.97
C SER A 74 4.43 -17.17 -6.55
N THR A 75 4.88 -16.72 -7.72
CA THR A 75 6.02 -17.34 -8.44
C THR A 75 7.00 -16.27 -8.86
N LYS A 76 8.29 -16.59 -8.79
CA LYS A 76 9.38 -15.68 -9.18
C LYS A 76 9.25 -15.26 -10.65
N ALA A 77 8.94 -16.20 -11.54
CA ALA A 77 8.81 -15.94 -12.97
C ALA A 77 7.78 -14.83 -13.27
N LYS A 78 6.60 -14.87 -12.64
CA LYS A 78 5.58 -13.82 -12.81
C LYS A 78 6.03 -12.47 -12.26
N ALA A 79 6.72 -12.47 -11.12
CA ALA A 79 7.27 -11.23 -10.54
C ALA A 79 8.33 -10.61 -11.46
N ASP A 80 9.23 -11.42 -12.01
CA ASP A 80 10.29 -10.98 -12.91
C ASP A 80 9.72 -10.45 -14.24
N GLU A 81 8.71 -11.13 -14.81
CA GLU A 81 8.00 -10.66 -16.00
C GLU A 81 7.30 -9.31 -15.76
N PHE A 82 6.58 -9.19 -14.64
CA PHE A 82 5.91 -7.95 -14.26
C PHE A 82 6.92 -6.83 -14.02
N ALA A 83 8.05 -7.11 -13.36
CA ALA A 83 9.12 -6.15 -13.15
C ALA A 83 9.75 -5.68 -14.47
N ALA A 84 9.97 -6.59 -15.43
CA ALA A 84 10.52 -6.26 -16.73
C ALA A 84 9.57 -5.37 -17.56
N LEU A 85 8.27 -5.67 -17.54
CA LEU A 85 7.25 -4.85 -18.20
C LEU A 85 7.13 -3.47 -17.55
N SER A 86 7.11 -3.44 -16.22
CA SER A 86 6.99 -2.20 -15.45
C SER A 86 8.22 -1.32 -15.60
N LYS A 87 9.42 -1.90 -15.67
CA LYS A 87 10.68 -1.17 -15.94
C LYS A 87 10.62 -0.44 -17.28
N LYS A 88 10.07 -1.07 -18.32
CA LYS A 88 9.89 -0.45 -19.65
C LYS A 88 8.88 0.70 -19.62
N LYS A 89 7.80 0.57 -18.84
CA LYS A 89 6.75 1.60 -18.73
C LYS A 89 7.17 2.80 -17.88
N LEU A 90 7.86 2.55 -16.78
CA LEU A 90 8.18 3.56 -15.77
C LEU A 90 9.57 4.17 -15.95
N ALA A 91 10.43 3.57 -16.78
CA ALA A 91 11.84 3.92 -16.91
C ALA A 91 12.57 4.01 -15.55
N LYS A 92 12.13 3.21 -14.58
CA LYS A 92 12.66 3.13 -13.21
C LYS A 92 13.09 1.71 -12.91
N GLU A 93 14.06 1.58 -12.02
CA GLU A 93 14.45 0.28 -11.50
C GLU A 93 13.39 -0.26 -10.53
N LEU A 94 13.25 -1.57 -10.52
CA LEU A 94 12.30 -2.31 -9.69
C LEU A 94 13.07 -3.42 -9.00
N ILE A 95 12.72 -3.64 -7.74
CA ILE A 95 13.32 -4.64 -6.87
C ILE A 95 12.30 -5.75 -6.70
N VAL A 96 12.73 -6.98 -7.00
CA VAL A 96 11.96 -8.20 -6.71
C VAL A 96 12.55 -8.84 -5.48
N SER A 97 11.77 -8.95 -4.42
CA SER A 97 12.18 -9.55 -3.14
C SER A 97 11.17 -10.60 -2.71
N TYR A 98 11.64 -11.74 -2.21
CA TYR A 98 10.76 -12.74 -1.60
C TYR A 98 10.44 -12.32 -0.16
N SER A 99 9.15 -12.22 0.15
CA SER A 99 8.67 -11.98 1.51
C SER A 99 8.38 -13.31 2.19
N GLU A 100 9.12 -13.62 3.26
CA GLU A 100 8.89 -14.82 4.08
C GLU A 100 7.56 -14.77 4.83
N GLU A 101 7.11 -13.57 5.23
CA GLU A 101 5.86 -13.36 5.96
C GLU A 101 4.65 -13.77 5.11
N PHE A 102 4.61 -13.32 3.86
CA PHE A 102 3.49 -13.58 2.96
C PHE A 102 3.74 -14.78 2.03
N LYS A 103 4.97 -15.32 1.99
CA LYS A 103 5.43 -16.36 1.05
C LYS A 103 5.19 -15.98 -0.42
N LEU A 104 5.37 -14.70 -0.73
CA LEU A 104 5.15 -14.12 -2.06
C LEU A 104 6.39 -13.34 -2.53
N TYR A 105 6.55 -13.28 -3.85
CA TYR A 105 7.51 -12.43 -4.53
C TYR A 105 6.91 -11.03 -4.69
N VAL A 106 7.47 -10.08 -3.96
CA VAL A 106 7.04 -8.69 -3.93
C VAL A 106 7.85 -7.89 -4.94
N VAL A 107 7.15 -7.05 -5.73
CA VAL A 107 7.77 -6.13 -6.68
C VAL A 107 7.57 -4.70 -6.17
N GLN A 108 8.67 -4.02 -5.88
CA GLN A 108 8.68 -2.68 -5.28
C GLN A 108 9.66 -1.74 -5.98
N LEU A 109 9.42 -0.45 -5.87
CA LEU A 109 10.40 0.58 -6.23
C LEU A 109 11.51 0.65 -5.17
N PRO A 110 12.67 1.25 -5.53
CA PRO A 110 13.71 1.57 -4.58
C PRO A 110 13.16 2.35 -3.37
N PRO A 111 13.75 2.15 -2.18
CA PRO A 111 13.32 2.84 -0.97
C PRO A 111 13.57 4.36 -1.10
N PHE A 112 12.58 5.12 -0.62
CA PHE A 112 12.57 6.57 -0.53
C PHE A 112 12.93 7.01 0.90
N ALA A 113 13.57 8.18 0.99
CA ALA A 113 14.00 8.75 2.27
C ALA A 113 12.82 9.34 3.06
N SER A 114 11.79 9.81 2.37
CA SER A 114 10.60 10.40 3.00
C SER A 114 9.32 9.75 2.54
N LYS A 115 8.32 9.73 3.43
CA LYS A 115 6.96 9.29 3.11
C LYS A 115 6.33 10.16 2.02
N ALA A 116 6.57 11.47 2.06
CA ALA A 116 6.01 12.43 1.10
C ALA A 116 6.49 12.14 -0.34
N GLU A 117 7.77 11.77 -0.52
CA GLU A 117 8.29 11.34 -1.82
C GLU A 117 7.61 10.07 -2.31
N ALA A 118 7.47 9.05 -1.44
CA ALA A 118 6.81 7.79 -1.78
C ALA A 118 5.33 8.02 -2.16
N GLU A 119 4.62 8.91 -1.46
CA GLU A 119 3.25 9.29 -1.76
C GLU A 119 3.12 10.01 -3.11
N SER A 120 4.02 10.95 -3.40
CA SER A 120 4.06 11.63 -4.71
C SER A 120 4.24 10.63 -5.85
N VAL A 121 5.22 9.72 -5.73
CA VAL A 121 5.47 8.69 -6.75
C VAL A 121 4.27 7.75 -6.90
N ARG A 122 3.67 7.29 -5.80
CA ARG A 122 2.46 6.46 -5.82
C ARG A 122 1.30 7.17 -6.53
N ASN A 123 1.07 8.44 -6.23
CA ASN A 123 -0.01 9.21 -6.86
C ASN A 123 0.19 9.33 -8.38
N VAL A 124 1.44 9.49 -8.82
CA VAL A 124 1.77 9.46 -10.25
C VAL A 124 1.49 8.07 -10.86
N LEU A 125 1.81 6.99 -10.15
CA LEU A 125 1.53 5.62 -10.59
C LEU A 125 0.03 5.34 -10.72
N TRP A 126 -0.80 5.84 -9.79
CA TRP A 126 -2.25 5.68 -9.80
C TRP A 126 -2.95 6.29 -11.03
N ASN A 127 -2.30 7.23 -11.73
CA ASN A 127 -2.80 7.73 -13.00
C ASN A 127 -2.80 6.65 -14.10
N SER A 128 -1.96 5.63 -13.96
CA SER A 128 -1.95 4.46 -14.84
C SER A 128 -2.89 3.39 -14.31
N LYS A 129 -3.77 2.87 -15.18
CA LYS A 129 -4.70 1.78 -14.80
C LYS A 129 -3.98 0.53 -14.29
N ASP A 130 -2.75 0.30 -14.73
CA ASP A 130 -1.94 -0.86 -14.39
C ASP A 130 -1.40 -0.84 -12.95
N PHE A 131 -1.36 0.32 -12.29
CA PHE A 131 -0.70 0.49 -11.00
C PHE A 131 -1.60 1.16 -9.94
N LYS A 132 -2.92 1.11 -10.13
CA LYS A 132 -3.89 1.71 -9.18
C LYS A 132 -3.83 1.11 -7.77
N ASP A 133 -3.41 -0.13 -7.67
CA ASP A 133 -3.31 -0.84 -6.39
C ASP A 133 -1.95 -0.66 -5.73
N ALA A 134 -1.09 0.24 -6.23
CA ALA A 134 0.20 0.51 -5.62
C ALA A 134 0.04 1.14 -4.24
N PHE A 135 0.80 0.64 -3.26
CA PHE A 135 0.75 1.12 -1.88
C PHE A 135 2.16 1.28 -1.28
N ILE A 136 2.25 1.97 -0.15
CA ILE A 136 3.52 2.28 0.51
C ILE A 136 3.73 1.28 1.64
N VAL A 137 4.89 0.65 1.65
CA VAL A 137 5.37 -0.24 2.70
C VAL A 137 6.46 0.48 3.48
N VAL A 138 6.37 0.40 4.81
CA VAL A 138 7.41 0.91 5.71
C VAL A 138 8.28 -0.27 6.10
N ASN A 139 9.51 -0.28 5.61
CA ASN A 139 10.51 -1.27 5.99
C ASN A 139 11.32 -0.72 7.17
N PRO A 140 11.50 -1.53 8.25
CA PRO A 140 12.31 -1.15 9.40
C PRO A 140 13.80 -1.07 9.07
#